data_AF-T0ZLI4-F1
#
_entry.id   AF-T0ZLI4-F1
#
_cell.length_a   1.000
_cell.length_b   1.000
_cell.length_c   1.000
_cell.angle_alpha   90.00
_cell.angle_beta   90.00
_cell.angle_gamma   90.00
#
_symmetry.space_group_name_H-M   'P 1'
#
loop_
_entity.id
_entity.type
_entity.pdbx_description
1 polymer ?
#
loop_
_entity_poly.entity_id
_entity_poly.type
_entity_poly.pdbx_seq_one_letter_code
_entity_poly.pdbx_strand_id
1 'polypeptide(L)' 'MSTDAERIVDIYERHADAWVEARLREASFYERGWLDRFCALVPSGGSVLDVGCGAGEPIAKYFNERGYAV' A
#
# COMPACT_ATOMS: atom_id res chain seq x y z
N MET A 1 -7.06 -14.12 30.58
CA MET A 1 -7.86 -13.89 29.37
C MET A 1 -6.87 -13.49 28.31
N SER A 2 -6.67 -14.32 27.28
CA SER A 2 -5.92 -13.83 26.13
C SER A 2 -6.83 -12.89 25.37
N THR A 3 -6.46 -11.62 25.29
CA THR A 3 -7.21 -10.63 24.54
C THR A 3 -6.98 -10.90 23.06
N ASP A 4 -8.00 -10.79 22.21
CA ASP A 4 -7.83 -11.02 20.77
C ASP A 4 -6.74 -10.12 20.15
N ALA A 5 -6.49 -8.97 20.77
CA ALA A 5 -5.39 -8.07 20.45
C ALA A 5 -4.00 -8.73 20.58
N GLU A 6 -3.78 -9.60 21.57
CA GLU A 6 -2.48 -10.28 21.76
C GLU A 6 -2.13 -11.23 20.61
N ARG A 7 -3.12 -11.70 19.87
CA ARG A 7 -2.92 -12.64 18.74
C ARG A 7 -2.65 -11.95 17.42
N ILE A 8 -2.88 -10.63 17.32
CA ILE A 8 -2.81 -9.89 16.06
C ILE A 8 -1.40 -9.97 15.46
N VAL A 9 -0.37 -9.77 16.26
CA VAL A 9 1.02 -9.75 15.77
C VAL A 9 1.39 -11.06 15.08
N ASP A 10 1.14 -12.20 15.75
CA ASP A 10 1.39 -13.54 15.19
C ASP A 10 0.62 -13.78 13.88
N ILE A 11 -0.63 -13.30 13.78
CA ILE A 11 -1.40 -13.39 12.53
C ILE A 11 -0.71 -12.63 11.40
N TYR A 12 -0.26 -11.40 11.64
CA TYR A 12 0.46 -10.64 10.63
C TYR A 12 1.77 -11.32 10.22
N GLU A 13 2.58 -11.77 11.19
CA GLU A 13 3.85 -12.45 10.92
C GLU A 13 3.66 -13.71 10.07
N ARG A 14 2.65 -14.53 10.37
CA ARG A 14 2.39 -15.78 9.62
C ARG A 14 1.84 -15.57 8.22
N HIS A 15 1.21 -14.43 7.95
CA HIS A 15 0.44 -14.23 6.72
C HIS A 15 0.96 -13.09 5.82
N ALA A 16 1.91 -12.27 6.29
CA ALA A 16 2.43 -11.12 5.54
C ALA A 16 2.92 -11.50 4.13
N ASP A 17 3.81 -12.50 4.02
CA ASP A 17 4.37 -12.90 2.72
C ASP A 17 3.30 -13.42 1.78
N ALA A 18 2.40 -14.27 2.28
CA ALA A 18 1.29 -14.80 1.48
C ALA A 18 0.37 -13.69 0.97
N TRP A 19 0.12 -12.67 1.78
CA TRP A 19 -0.66 -11.50 1.40
C TRP A 19 0.05 -10.68 0.33
N VAL A 20 1.35 -10.37 0.51
CA VAL A 20 2.16 -9.63 -0.48
C VAL A 20 2.17 -10.35 -1.81
N GLU A 21 2.45 -11.66 -1.79
CA GLU A 21 2.48 -12.51 -2.98
C GLU A 21 1.14 -12.55 -3.72
N ALA A 22 0.03 -12.65 -2.99
CA ALA A 22 -1.31 -12.60 -3.58
C ALA A 22 -1.58 -11.24 -4.21
N ARG A 23 -1.20 -10.15 -3.54
CA ARG A 23 -1.40 -8.78 -4.01
C ARG A 23 -0.56 -8.47 -5.26
N LEU A 24 0.69 -8.92 -5.32
CA LEU A 24 1.57 -8.74 -6.48
C LEU A 24 1.11 -9.53 -7.71
N ARG A 25 0.45 -10.68 -7.52
CA ARG A 25 -0.14 -11.47 -8.61
C ARG A 25 -1.48 -10.93 -9.10
N GLU A 26 -2.08 -10.00 -8.39
CA GLU A 26 -3.37 -9.46 -8.76
C GLU A 26 -3.25 -8.60 -10.02
N ALA A 27 -3.91 -9.02 -11.10
CA ALA A 27 -3.89 -8.29 -12.37
C ALA A 27 -4.67 -6.95 -12.30
N SER A 28 -5.52 -6.79 -11.28
CA SER A 28 -6.41 -5.63 -11.16
C SER A 28 -5.79 -4.55 -10.28
N PHE A 29 -5.72 -3.33 -10.82
CA PHE A 29 -5.28 -2.14 -10.09
C PHE A 29 -6.48 -1.20 -9.86
N TYR A 30 -7.40 -1.65 -9.02
CA TYR A 30 -8.68 -0.96 -8.78
C TYR A 30 -8.50 0.41 -8.10
N GLU A 31 -7.38 0.66 -7.42
CA GLU A 31 -7.10 1.94 -6.79
C GLU A 31 -6.73 3.06 -7.76
N ARG A 32 -6.29 2.71 -8.97
CA ARG A 32 -5.78 3.68 -9.97
C ARG A 32 -6.71 4.89 -10.14
N GLY A 33 -8.02 4.67 -10.22
CA GLY A 33 -8.97 5.74 -10.50
C GLY A 33 -9.06 6.81 -9.39
N TRP A 34 -8.96 6.41 -8.12
CA TRP A 34 -8.94 7.39 -7.02
C TRP A 34 -7.54 7.96 -6.79
N LEU A 35 -6.48 7.18 -7.07
CA LEU A 35 -5.10 7.67 -7.04
C LEU A 35 -4.85 8.75 -8.11
N ASP A 36 -5.33 8.56 -9.34
CA ASP A 36 -5.22 9.56 -10.41
C ASP A 36 -5.88 10.89 -9.98
N ARG A 37 -7.04 10.82 -9.30
CA ARG A 37 -7.74 12.00 -8.76
C ARG A 37 -6.98 12.66 -7.62
N PHE A 38 -6.37 11.87 -6.74
CA PHE A 38 -5.53 12.38 -5.65
C PHE A 38 -4.30 13.10 -6.21
N CYS A 39 -3.58 12.48 -7.16
CA CYS A 39 -2.43 13.08 -7.83
C CYS A 39 -2.76 14.44 -8.49
N ALA A 40 -3.95 14.59 -9.05
CA ALA A 40 -4.39 15.87 -9.64
C ALA A 40 -4.49 17.03 -8.63
N LEU A 41 -4.53 16.73 -7.32
CA LEU A 41 -4.60 17.73 -6.25
C LEU A 41 -3.23 17.99 -5.60
N VAL A 42 -2.24 17.12 -5.82
CA VAL A 42 -0.90 17.24 -5.24
C VAL A 42 0.02 17.96 -6.24
N PRO A 43 0.81 18.97 -5.81
CA PRO A 43 1.80 19.59 -6.67
C PRO A 43 2.72 18.55 -7.32
N SER A 44 3.06 18.74 -8.59
CA SER A 44 4.02 17.88 -9.29
C SER A 44 5.35 17.85 -8.53
N GLY A 45 5.91 16.65 -8.30
CA GLY A 45 7.11 16.47 -7.48
C GLY A 45 6.89 16.66 -5.98
N GLY A 46 5.64 16.78 -5.52
CA GLY A 46 5.30 16.90 -4.11
C GLY A 46 5.58 15.62 -3.31
N SER A 47 5.49 15.73 -1.99
CA SER A 47 5.66 14.59 -1.07
C SER A 47 4.32 13.95 -0.68
N VAL A 48 4.29 12.63 -0.59
CA VAL A 48 3.12 11.84 -0.18
C VAL A 48 3.54 10.81 0.86
N LEU A 49 2.83 10.72 1.98
CA LEU A 49 3.06 9.68 2.98
C LEU A 49 2.14 8.48 2.72
N ASP A 50 2.71 7.32 2.38
CA ASP A 50 1.98 6.06 2.24
C ASP A 50 1.90 5.30 3.57
N VAL A 51 0.86 5.59 4.36
CA VAL A 51 0.67 4.98 5.69
C VAL A 51 0.23 3.53 5.56
N GLY A 52 0.99 2.62 6.17
CA GLY A 52 0.71 1.18 6.07
C GLY A 52 1.10 0.62 4.70
N CYS A 53 2.14 1.16 4.08
CA CYS A 53 2.59 0.82 2.73
C CYS A 53 2.88 -0.67 2.49
N GLY A 54 3.13 -1.46 3.53
CA GLY A 54 3.45 -2.88 3.39
C GLY A 54 4.64 -3.09 2.44
N ALA A 55 4.44 -3.84 1.35
CA ALA A 55 5.46 -4.06 0.32
C ALA A 55 5.62 -2.90 -0.68
N GLY A 56 4.85 -1.81 -0.56
CA GLY A 56 4.93 -0.63 -1.43
C GLY A 56 4.28 -0.79 -2.81
N GLU A 57 3.75 -1.96 -3.14
CA GLU A 57 3.05 -2.21 -4.41
C GLU A 57 1.55 -2.52 -4.19
N PRO A 58 0.65 -1.97 -5.03
CA PRO A 58 0.92 -1.12 -6.20
C PRO A 58 1.01 0.39 -5.89
N ILE A 59 0.78 0.81 -4.64
CA ILE A 59 0.49 2.21 -4.29
C ILE A 59 1.74 3.11 -4.31
N ALA A 60 2.73 2.87 -3.44
CA ALA A 60 3.96 3.67 -3.41
C ALA A 60 4.68 3.66 -4.76
N LYS A 61 4.73 2.51 -5.44
CA LYS A 61 5.26 2.39 -6.81
C LYS A 61 4.56 3.31 -7.79
N TYR A 62 3.23 3.34 -7.78
CA TYR A 62 2.45 4.18 -8.68
C TYR A 62 2.75 5.68 -8.50
N PHE A 63 3.00 6.13 -7.27
CA PHE A 63 3.41 7.51 -6.98
C PHE A 63 4.86 7.79 -7.39
N ASN A 64 5.78 6.87 -7.06
CA ASN A 64 7.20 6.97 -7.44
C ASN A 64 7.39 7.06 -8.96
N GLU A 65 6.67 6.23 -9.72
CA GLU A 65 6.68 6.27 -11.20
C GLU A 65 6.15 7.60 -11.78
N ARG A 66 5.39 8.38 -10.99
CA ARG A 66 4.89 9.72 -11.35
C ARG A 66 5.77 10.85 -10.83
N GLY A 67 6.88 10.53 -10.16
CA GLY A 67 7.85 11.50 -9.66
C GLY A 67 7.45 12.18 -8.36
N TYR A 68 6.49 11.64 -7.61
CA TYR A 68 6.26 12.09 -6.23
C TYR A 68 7.35 11.55 -5.30
N ALA A 69 7.67 12.31 -4.25
CA ALA A 69 8.52 11.83 -3.17
C ALA A 69 7.65 11.07 -2.17
N VAL A 70 7.75 9.73 -2.16
CA VAL A 70 6.99 8.86 -1.27
C VAL A 70 7.91 8.12 -0.31
#